data_AF-A0A2E8N9M1-F1
#
_entry.id   AF-A0A2E8N9M1-F1
#
_cell.length_a   1.000
_cell.length_b   1.000
_cell.length_c   1.000
_cell.angle_alpha   90.00
_cell.angle_beta   90.00
_cell.angle_gamma   90.00
#
_symmetry.space_group_name_H-M   'P 1'
#
loop_
_entity.id
_entity.type
_entity.pdbx_description
1 polymer ?
#
loop_
_entity_poly.entity_id
_entity_poly.type
_entity_poly.pdbx_seq_one_letter_code
_entity_poly.pdbx_strand_id
1 'polypeptide(L)'
;MQRQGEVDAEGTPIRSRREAPQQRPQEERTGPIQFLRECRAELRKVAWPTRSETANYTVVVVLTIVAITALVAGLDWLFSESILELFDV
;
A
#
# COMPACT_ATOMS: atom_id res chain seq x y z
N MET A 1 33.57 -21.88 -49.59
CA MET A 1 32.14 -22.27 -49.55
C MET A 1 31.32 -21.10 -50.06
N GLN A 2 30.72 -21.30 -51.24
CA GLN A 2 29.93 -20.32 -51.99
C GLN A 2 28.54 -20.17 -51.37
N ARG A 3 28.10 -18.94 -51.13
CA ARG A 3 26.68 -18.59 -51.13
C ARG A 3 26.53 -17.38 -52.03
N GLN A 4 26.29 -17.69 -53.30
CA GLN A 4 26.05 -16.75 -54.38
C GLN A 4 24.81 -15.93 -54.02
N GLY A 5 24.94 -14.60 -54.08
CA GLY A 5 23.80 -13.72 -54.03
C GLY A 5 22.99 -13.93 -55.29
N GLU A 6 21.74 -14.34 -55.14
CA GLU A 6 20.77 -14.37 -56.21
C GLU A 6 20.65 -12.94 -56.78
N VAL A 7 20.88 -12.83 -58.08
CA VAL A 7 20.79 -11.59 -58.85
C VAL A 7 19.58 -11.73 -59.76
N ASP A 8 18.76 -10.68 -59.81
CA ASP A 8 17.62 -10.61 -60.74
C ASP A 8 18.14 -10.59 -62.19
N ALA A 9 17.28 -10.82 -63.19
CA ALA A 9 17.63 -10.84 -64.62
C ALA A 9 18.32 -9.56 -65.12
N GLU A 10 18.28 -8.49 -64.33
CA GLU A 10 18.86 -7.17 -64.57
C GLU A 10 20.23 -6.95 -63.89
N GLY A 11 20.80 -7.98 -63.22
CA GLY A 11 22.18 -7.97 -62.73
C GLY A 11 22.42 -7.22 -61.40
N THR A 12 21.36 -6.83 -60.69
CA THR A 12 21.45 -6.16 -59.39
C THR A 12 21.51 -7.18 -58.25
N PRO A 13 22.46 -7.10 -57.30
CA PRO A 13 22.52 -8.04 -56.18
C PRO A 13 21.31 -7.87 -55.26
N ILE A 14 20.47 -8.91 -55.16
CA ILE A 14 19.36 -8.95 -54.20
C ILE A 14 19.99 -9.12 -52.81
N ARG A 15 20.29 -7.98 -52.18
CA ARG A 15 20.70 -7.94 -50.78
C ARG A 15 19.53 -8.45 -49.96
N SER A 16 19.55 -9.75 -49.64
CA SER A 16 18.70 -10.37 -48.63
C SER A 16 18.59 -9.40 -47.46
N ARG A 17 17.40 -8.82 -47.32
CA ARG A 17 17.08 -7.85 -46.29
C ARG A 17 17.25 -8.59 -44.98
N ARG A 18 18.41 -8.40 -44.36
CA ARG A 18 18.69 -8.77 -42.97
C ARG A 18 17.46 -8.36 -42.18
N GLU A 19 16.68 -9.34 -41.73
CA GLU A 19 15.60 -9.09 -40.79
C GLU A 19 16.23 -8.31 -39.64
N ALA A 20 15.70 -7.10 -39.42
CA ALA A 20 16.17 -6.21 -38.39
C ALA A 20 16.14 -6.96 -37.04
N PRO A 21 17.11 -6.70 -36.15
CA PRO A 21 17.15 -7.39 -34.86
C PRO A 21 15.81 -7.16 -34.16
N GLN A 22 15.10 -8.25 -33.88
CA GLN A 22 13.86 -8.27 -33.11
C GLN A 22 14.08 -7.42 -31.86
N GLN A 23 13.43 -6.26 -31.82
CA GLN A 23 13.49 -5.37 -30.68
C GLN A 23 12.99 -6.17 -29.48
N ARG A 24 13.89 -6.49 -28.54
CA ARG A 24 13.50 -7.08 -27.27
C ARG A 24 12.46 -6.12 -26.68
N PRO A 25 11.25 -6.57 -26.33
CA PRO A 25 10.25 -5.69 -25.75
C PRO A 25 10.92 -4.90 -24.63
N GLN A 26 10.97 -3.58 -24.76
CA GLN A 26 11.38 -2.73 -23.64
C GLN A 26 10.42 -3.09 -22.51
N GLU A 27 10.97 -3.62 -21.44
CA GLU A 27 10.24 -3.91 -20.21
C GLU A 27 9.66 -2.57 -19.75
N GLU A 28 8.39 -2.33 -20.09
CA GLU A 28 7.66 -1.11 -19.73
C GLU A 28 7.66 -1.03 -18.21
N ARG A 29 8.57 -0.22 -17.67
CA ARG A 29 8.57 0.09 -16.25
C ARG A 29 7.21 0.68 -15.91
N THR A 30 6.53 0.07 -14.95
CA THR A 30 5.22 0.50 -14.46
C THR A 30 5.27 2.00 -14.14
N GLY A 31 4.57 2.82 -14.92
CA GLY A 31 4.55 4.25 -14.71
C GLY A 31 3.83 4.60 -13.39
N PRO A 32 4.11 5.76 -12.76
CA PRO A 32 3.47 6.17 -11.50
C PRO A 32 1.94 6.24 -11.60
N ILE A 33 1.40 6.56 -12.78
CA ILE A 33 -0.05 6.55 -13.05
C ILE A 33 -0.61 5.11 -13.01
N GLN A 34 0.13 4.15 -13.55
CA GLN A 34 -0.26 2.74 -13.53
C GLN A 34 -0.19 2.17 -12.11
N PHE A 35 0.83 2.53 -11.34
CA PHE A 35 0.95 2.18 -9.92
C PHE A 35 -0.25 2.68 -9.10
N LEU A 36 -0.65 3.96 -9.24
CA LEU A 36 -1.82 4.48 -8.54
C LEU A 36 -3.13 3.77 -8.93
N ARG A 37 -3.25 3.37 -10.20
CA ARG A 37 -4.39 2.58 -10.69
C ARG A 37 -4.43 1.20 -10.03
N GLU A 38 -3.28 0.55 -9.90
CA GLU A 38 -3.13 -0.74 -9.22
C GLU A 38 -3.41 -0.61 -7.71
N CYS A 39 -2.89 0.42 -7.03
CA CYS A 39 -3.21 0.70 -5.62
C CYS A 39 -4.71 0.90 -5.39
N ARG A 40 -5.40 1.64 -6.26
CA ARG A 40 -6.85 1.83 -6.14
C ARG A 40 -7.62 0.52 -6.34
N ALA A 41 -7.15 -0.35 -7.24
CA ALA A 41 -7.75 -1.67 -7.44
C ALA A 41 -7.57 -2.55 -6.20
N GLU A 42 -6.43 -2.46 -5.51
CA GLU A 42 -6.17 -3.19 -4.27
C GLU A 42 -6.96 -2.64 -3.09
N LEU A 43 -7.02 -1.31 -2.93
CA LEU A 43 -7.81 -0.65 -1.88
C LEU A 43 -9.30 -0.98 -1.94
N ARG A 44 -9.80 -1.35 -3.12
CA ARG A 44 -11.19 -1.81 -3.30
C ARG A 44 -11.44 -3.21 -2.72
N LYS A 45 -10.39 -4.00 -2.46
CA LYS A 45 -10.48 -5.28 -1.74
C LYS A 45 -10.55 -5.09 -0.22
N VAL A 46 -10.20 -3.91 0.29
CA VAL A 46 -10.29 -3.61 1.71
C VAL A 46 -11.76 -3.53 2.10
N ALA A 47 -12.17 -4.36 3.05
CA ALA A 47 -13.47 -4.29 3.67
C ALA A 47 -13.50 -3.06 4.59
N TRP A 48 -13.93 -1.93 4.06
CA TRP A 48 -14.13 -0.73 4.87
C TRP A 48 -15.31 -0.97 5.80
N PRO A 49 -15.12 -0.73 7.11
CA PRO A 49 -16.15 -0.99 8.11
C PRO A 49 -17.39 -0.14 7.83
N THR A 50 -18.54 -0.66 8.23
CA THR A 50 -19.79 0.12 8.17
C THR A 50 -19.75 1.24 9.20
N ARG A 51 -20.47 2.34 8.95
CA ARG A 51 -20.53 3.48 9.91
C ARG A 51 -20.99 3.05 11.30
N SER A 52 -21.90 2.08 11.37
CA SER A 52 -22.37 1.46 12.61
C SER A 52 -21.28 0.68 13.34
N GLU A 53 -20.45 -0.07 12.61
CA GLU A 53 -19.38 -0.85 13.20
C GLU A 53 -18.29 0.05 13.78
N THR A 54 -17.88 1.08 13.04
CA THR A 54 -16.96 2.10 13.55
C THR A 54 -17.51 2.77 14.81
N ALA A 55 -18.77 3.17 14.81
CA ALA A 55 -19.41 3.79 15.98
C ALA A 55 -19.43 2.85 17.19
N ASN A 56 -19.78 1.58 17.01
CA ASN A 56 -19.79 0.59 18.08
C ASN A 56 -18.40 0.44 18.71
N TYR A 57 -17.35 0.31 17.89
CA TYR A 57 -15.99 0.21 18.40
C TYR A 57 -15.56 1.48 19.14
N THR A 58 -15.89 2.66 18.62
CA THR A 58 -15.60 3.93 19.32
C THR A 58 -16.31 3.99 20.67
N VAL A 59 -17.59 3.60 20.75
CA VAL A 59 -18.36 3.61 22.01
C VAL A 59 -17.72 2.68 23.05
N VAL A 60 -17.36 1.46 22.66
CA VAL A 60 -16.69 0.51 23.57
C VAL A 60 -15.37 1.07 24.10
N VAL A 61 -14.56 1.67 23.23
CA VAL A 61 -13.28 2.28 23.61
C VAL A 61 -13.49 3.46 24.57
N VAL A 62 -14.44 4.35 24.26
CA VAL A 62 -14.76 5.51 25.12
C VAL A 62 -15.23 5.07 26.49
N LEU A 63 -16.15 4.10 26.58
CA LEU A 63 -16.61 3.56 27.85
C LEU A 63 -15.47 2.95 28.67
N THR A 64 -14.59 2.20 28.01
CA THR A 64 -13.43 1.57 28.68
C THR A 64 -12.47 2.62 29.22
N ILE A 65 -12.16 3.67 28.45
CA ILE A 65 -11.31 4.77 28.91
C ILE A 65 -11.95 5.47 30.10
N VAL A 66 -13.24 5.82 30.02
CA VAL A 66 -13.97 6.48 31.12
C VAL A 66 -13.95 5.62 32.39
N ALA A 67 -14.17 4.30 32.28
CA ALA A 67 -14.14 3.40 33.43
C ALA A 67 -12.76 3.35 34.10
N ILE A 68 -11.69 3.22 33.31
CA ILE A 68 -10.32 3.19 33.84
C ILE A 68 -9.96 4.55 34.44
N THR A 69 -10.26 5.65 33.76
CA THR A 69 -10.00 7.00 34.26
C THR A 69 -10.75 7.26 35.56
N ALA A 70 -12.01 6.85 35.68
CA ALA A 70 -12.78 6.99 36.92
C ALA A 70 -12.17 6.16 38.06
N LEU A 71 -11.71 4.94 37.78
CA LEU A 71 -11.02 4.10 38.77
C LEU A 71 -9.72 4.77 39.24
N VAL A 72 -8.88 5.20 38.31
CA VAL A 72 -7.60 5.87 38.64
C VAL A 72 -7.86 7.16 39.41
N ALA A 73 -8.76 8.02 38.96
CA ALA A 73 -9.12 9.25 39.65
C ALA A 73 -9.69 9.00 41.06
N GLY A 74 -10.50 7.94 41.23
CA GLY A 74 -11.01 7.54 42.53
C GLY A 74 -9.90 7.06 43.47
N LEU A 75 -8.96 6.27 42.96
CA LEU A 75 -7.78 5.86 43.72
C LEU A 75 -6.87 7.04 44.06
N ASP A 76 -6.62 7.96 43.12
CA ASP A 76 -5.83 9.16 43.34
C ASP A 76 -6.46 10.05 44.42
N TRP A 77 -7.79 10.19 44.44
CA TRP A 77 -8.49 10.91 45.50
C TRP A 77 -8.34 10.22 46.85
N LEU A 78 -8.54 8.90 46.90
CA LEU A 78 -8.35 8.10 48.12
C LEU A 78 -6.92 8.20 48.66
N PHE A 79 -5.92 8.09 47.80
CA PHE A 79 -4.51 8.24 48.18
C PHE A 79 -4.17 9.66 48.58
N SER A 80 -4.71 10.69 47.92
CA SER A 80 -4.47 12.08 48.28
C SER A 80 -4.91 12.36 49.72
N GLU A 81 -6.12 11.92 50.09
CA GLU A 81 -6.61 12.07 51.47
C GLU A 81 -5.76 11.25 52.46
N SER A 82 -5.47 9.99 52.13
CA SER A 82 -4.69 9.09 53.00
C SER A 82 -3.26 9.58 53.22
N ILE A 83 -2.64 10.18 52.21
CA ILE A 83 -1.27 10.71 52.26
C ILE A 83 -1.26 12.02 53.05
N LEU A 84 -2.27 12.89 52.91
CA LEU A 84 -2.37 14.10 53.71
C LEU A 84 -2.51 13.80 55.22
N GLU A 85 -3.41 12.87 55.60
CA GLU A 85 -3.52 12.41 57.00
C GLU A 85 -2.26 11.72 57.52
N LEU A 86 -1.55 10.97 56.67
CA LEU A 86 -0.35 10.22 57.09
C LEU A 86 0.88 11.11 57.22
N PHE A 87 1.01 12.18 56.41
CA PHE A 87 2.23 12.99 56.32
C PHE A 87 2.18 14.33 57.03
N ASP A 88 1.04 14.81 57.52
CA ASP A 88 1.03 16.08 58.26
C ASP A 88 -0.15 16.19 59.23
N VAL A 89 0.12 16.50 60.50
CA VAL A 89 -0.67 17.53 61.24
C VAL A 89 -2.18 17.31 61.43
#